data_AF-A0A2I1L5T8-F1
#
_entry.id   AF-A0A2I1L5T8-F1
#
_cell.length_a   1.000
_cell.length_b   1.000
_cell.length_c   1.000
_cell.angle_alpha   90.00
_cell.angle_beta   90.00
_cell.angle_gamma   90.00
#
_symmetry.space_group_name_H-M   'P 1'
#
loop_
_entity.id
_entity.type
_entity.pdbx_description
1 polymer ?
#
loop_
_entity_poly.entity_id
_entity_poly.type
_entity_poly.pdbx_seq_one_letter_code
_entity_poly.pdbx_strand_id
1 'polypeptide(L)'
;MSNNNVFQLEIPEDFQDQFKESLVYLYREAMEEARRDCAITREMLTVEEVCKMYKTSRNTITENWHKELGLPLNKLGNKIYVERKVLNDFIRSHPYQ
;
A
#
# COMPACT_ATOMS: atom_id res chain seq x y z
N MET A 1 -45.69 17.15 -44.94
CA MET A 1 -44.46 16.44 -45.32
C MET A 1 -43.42 16.76 -44.27
N SER A 2 -43.22 15.87 -43.29
CA SER A 2 -42.22 16.08 -42.23
C SER A 2 -41.15 15.01 -42.39
N ASN A 3 -39.96 15.43 -42.86
CA ASN A 3 -38.78 14.59 -42.94
C ASN A 3 -38.23 14.36 -41.54
N ASN A 4 -38.61 13.27 -40.90
CA ASN A 4 -37.93 12.77 -39.71
C ASN A 4 -36.68 11.99 -40.15
N ASN A 5 -35.58 12.71 -40.44
CA ASN A 5 -34.26 12.09 -40.52
C ASN A 5 -33.80 11.75 -39.10
N VAL A 6 -34.16 10.55 -38.65
CA VAL A 6 -33.58 9.95 -37.45
C VAL A 6 -32.19 9.47 -37.85
N PHE A 7 -31.15 10.21 -37.46
CA PHE A 7 -29.78 9.72 -37.54
C PHE A 7 -29.62 8.57 -36.54
N GLN A 8 -29.73 7.34 -37.03
CA GLN A 8 -29.39 6.16 -36.25
C GLN A 8 -27.86 5.97 -36.31
N LEU A 9 -27.21 6.18 -35.17
CA LEU A 9 -25.83 5.80 -34.96
C LEU A 9 -25.79 4.28 -34.77
N GLU A 10 -25.33 3.56 -35.79
CA GLU A 10 -25.05 2.12 -35.67
C GLU A 10 -23.79 1.95 -34.82
N ILE A 11 -23.92 1.18 -33.73
CA ILE A 11 -22.78 0.83 -32.89
C ILE A 11 -21.97 -0.22 -33.64
N PRO A 12 -20.66 -0.02 -33.85
CA PRO A 12 -19.81 -1.00 -34.51
C PRO A 12 -19.87 -2.35 -33.79
N GLU A 13 -19.91 -3.46 -34.53
CA GLU A 13 -19.99 -4.81 -33.95
C GLU A 13 -18.85 -5.07 -32.95
N ASP A 14 -17.65 -4.54 -33.23
CA ASP A 14 -16.46 -4.71 -32.41
C ASP A 14 -16.37 -3.74 -31.21
N PHE A 15 -17.28 -2.77 -31.12
CA PHE A 15 -17.24 -1.75 -30.07
C PHE A 15 -17.30 -2.38 -28.68
N GLN A 16 -18.10 -3.43 -28.53
CA GLN A 16 -18.29 -4.09 -27.25
C GLN A 16 -17.02 -4.82 -26.79
N ASP A 17 -16.26 -5.36 -27.73
CA ASP A 17 -15.00 -6.05 -27.45
C ASP A 17 -13.87 -5.06 -27.17
N GLN A 18 -13.77 -3.98 -27.96
CA GLN A 18 -12.82 -2.89 -27.69
C GLN A 18 -13.09 -2.23 -26.33
N PHE A 19 -14.36 -2.06 -25.97
CA PHE A 19 -14.74 -1.48 -24.67
C PHE A 19 -14.37 -2.41 -23.51
N LYS A 20 -14.62 -3.72 -23.64
CA LYS A 20 -14.20 -4.72 -22.63
C LYS A 20 -12.69 -4.75 -22.48
N GLU A 21 -11.94 -4.75 -23.57
CA GLU A 21 -10.47 -4.74 -23.53
C GLU A 21 -9.94 -3.47 -22.85
N SER A 22 -10.51 -2.31 -23.18
CA SER A 22 -10.16 -1.03 -22.57
C SER A 22 -10.40 -1.04 -21.05
N LEU A 23 -11.52 -1.60 -20.60
CA LEU A 23 -11.83 -1.75 -19.17
C LEU A 23 -10.86 -2.70 -18.46
N VAL A 24 -10.51 -3.83 -19.09
CA VAL A 24 -9.56 -4.80 -18.53
C VAL A 24 -8.17 -4.17 -18.41
N TYR A 25 -7.75 -3.39 -19.41
CA TYR A 25 -6.49 -2.66 -19.40
C TYR A 25 -6.43 -1.67 -18.24
N LEU A 26 -7.44 -0.78 -18.13
CA LEU A 26 -7.52 0.22 -17.07
C LEU A 26 -7.52 -0.43 -15.67
N TYR A 27 -8.25 -1.53 -15.51
CA TYR A 27 -8.31 -2.26 -14.25
C TYR A 27 -6.97 -2.87 -13.88
N ARG A 28 -6.23 -3.41 -14.85
CA ARG A 28 -4.87 -3.96 -14.61
C ARG A 28 -3.91 -2.87 -14.17
N GLU A 29 -3.90 -1.72 -14.83
CA GLU A 29 -3.03 -0.60 -14.44
C GLU A 29 -3.34 -0.13 -13.02
N ALA A 30 -4.62 0.08 -12.69
CA ALA A 30 -5.04 0.48 -11.35
C ALA A 30 -4.67 -0.57 -10.28
N MET A 31 -4.76 -1.85 -10.61
CA MET A 31 -4.36 -2.93 -9.70
C MET A 31 -2.84 -3.04 -9.52
N GLU A 32 -2.06 -2.81 -10.56
CA GLU A 32 -0.61 -2.76 -10.45
C GLU A 32 -0.14 -1.55 -9.63
N GLU A 33 -0.79 -0.40 -9.81
CA GLU A 33 -0.53 0.79 -9.01
C GLU A 33 -0.88 0.55 -7.54
N ALA A 34 -2.07 0.02 -7.25
CA ALA A 34 -2.48 -0.36 -5.90
C ALA A 34 -1.53 -1.41 -5.28
N ARG A 35 -0.98 -2.33 -6.09
CA ARG A 35 0.01 -3.31 -5.64
C ARG A 35 1.35 -2.65 -5.30
N ARG A 36 1.81 -1.68 -6.10
CA ARG A 36 3.01 -0.89 -5.82
C ARG A 36 2.83 -0.04 -4.56
N ASP A 37 1.68 0.60 -4.41
CA ASP A 37 1.34 1.39 -3.23
C ASP A 37 1.24 0.52 -1.98
N CYS A 38 0.66 -0.68 -2.09
CA CYS A 38 0.66 -1.69 -1.02
C CYS A 38 2.05 -2.21 -0.67
N ALA A 39 2.96 -2.31 -1.65
CA ALA A 39 4.34 -2.72 -1.40
C ALA A 39 5.11 -1.62 -0.67
N ILE A 40 4.99 -0.36 -1.11
CA ILE A 40 5.65 0.81 -0.51
C ILE A 40 5.11 1.11 0.89
N THR A 41 3.79 1.01 1.10
CA THR A 41 3.17 1.18 2.44
C THR A 41 3.45 0.02 3.39
N ARG A 42 4.02 -1.10 2.92
CA ARG A 42 4.42 -2.24 3.77
C ARG A 42 5.84 -2.15 4.30
N GLU A 43 6.69 -1.30 3.75
CA GLU A 43 8.11 -1.26 4.11
C GLU A 43 8.38 -0.44 5.37
N MET A 44 7.58 0.59 5.66
CA MET A 44 7.77 1.47 6.82
C MET A 44 6.57 1.37 7.76
N LEU A 45 6.82 0.96 9.00
CA LEU A 45 5.82 0.81 10.05
C LEU A 45 5.91 1.97 11.03
N THR A 46 4.78 2.57 11.36
CA THR A 46 4.70 3.49 12.51
C THR A 46 4.90 2.74 13.82
N VAL A 47 5.37 3.46 14.85
CA VAL A 47 5.48 2.89 16.20
C VAL A 47 4.15 2.30 16.69
N GLU A 48 3.01 2.90 16.33
CA GLU A 48 1.68 2.38 16.71
C GLU A 48 1.34 1.05 16.05
N GLU A 49 1.72 0.86 14.79
CA GLU A 49 1.52 -0.41 14.09
C GLU A 49 2.42 -1.50 14.68
N VAL A 50 3.65 -1.16 15.05
CA VAL A 50 4.57 -2.09 15.73
C VAL A 50 4.04 -2.48 17.11
N CYS A 51 3.55 -1.51 17.90
CA CYS A 51 2.91 -1.79 19.19
C CYS A 51 1.76 -2.80 19.04
N LYS A 52 0.92 -2.63 18.02
CA LYS A 52 -0.19 -3.55 17.74
C LYS A 52 0.28 -4.93 17.30
N MET A 53 1.30 -5.00 16.42
CA MET A 53 1.85 -6.28 15.93
C MET A 53 2.46 -7.14 17.04
N TYR A 54 3.27 -6.53 17.90
CA TYR A 54 4.01 -7.25 18.95
C TYR A 54 3.37 -7.15 20.34
N LYS A 55 2.16 -6.57 20.43
CA LYS A 55 1.44 -6.30 21.69
C LYS A 55 2.34 -5.65 22.75
N THR A 56 3.15 -4.69 22.32
CA THR A 56 4.13 -4.01 23.16
C THR A 56 3.77 -2.55 23.39
N SER A 57 4.38 -1.94 24.40
CA SER A 57 4.17 -0.54 24.73
C SER A 57 5.03 0.39 23.86
N ARG A 58 4.61 1.65 23.72
CA ARG A 58 5.39 2.66 23.00
C ARG A 58 6.77 2.85 23.62
N ASN A 59 6.85 2.86 24.95
CA ASN A 59 8.10 2.98 25.71
C ASN A 59 9.03 1.80 25.47
N THR A 60 8.49 0.59 25.30
CA THR A 60 9.31 -0.59 24.98
C THR A 60 10.02 -0.39 23.64
N ILE A 61 9.35 0.19 22.65
CA ILE A 61 9.97 0.45 21.35
C ILE A 61 10.97 1.62 21.43
N THR A 62 10.64 2.71 22.12
CA THR A 62 11.46 3.93 22.11
C THR A 62 12.61 3.92 23.12
N GLU A 63 12.42 3.35 24.30
CA GLU A 63 13.45 3.30 25.35
C GLU A 63 14.26 2.01 25.22
N ASN A 64 13.62 0.85 25.32
CA ASN A 64 14.34 -0.43 25.29
C ASN A 64 14.85 -0.74 23.86
N TRP A 65 13.96 -0.90 22.87
CA TRP A 65 14.41 -1.35 21.54
C TRP A 65 15.27 -0.32 20.83
N HIS A 66 14.91 0.95 20.86
CA HIS A 66 15.67 1.99 20.17
C HIS A 66 16.91 2.46 20.93
N LYS A 67 16.80 2.89 22.20
CA LYS A 67 17.94 3.46 22.92
C LYS A 67 18.87 2.41 23.51
N GLU A 68 18.33 1.33 24.07
CA GLU A 68 19.17 0.30 24.73
C GLU A 68 19.69 -0.75 23.72
N LEU A 69 18.84 -1.19 22.78
CA LEU A 69 19.18 -2.26 21.83
C LEU A 69 19.52 -1.78 20.42
N GLY A 70 19.38 -0.48 20.14
CA GLY A 70 19.84 0.11 18.88
C GLY A 70 18.93 -0.11 17.66
N LEU A 71 17.63 -0.39 17.84
CA LEU A 71 16.67 -0.43 16.73
C LEU A 71 16.62 0.94 16.04
N PRO A 72 16.95 1.05 14.73
CA PRO A 72 16.92 2.35 14.05
C PRO A 72 15.49 2.81 13.81
N LEU A 73 15.17 4.00 14.31
CA LEU A 73 13.89 4.66 14.10
C LEU A 73 14.10 5.92 13.25
N ASN A 74 13.29 6.05 12.21
CA ASN A 74 13.32 7.18 11.29
C ASN A 74 12.17 8.14 11.62
N LYS A 75 12.51 9.43 11.81
CA LYS A 75 11.51 10.47 12.01
C LYS A 75 11.17 11.11 10.66
N LEU A 76 9.92 10.97 10.23
CA LEU A 76 9.40 11.61 9.02
C LEU A 76 8.27 12.57 9.42
N GLY A 77 8.55 13.87 9.36
CA GLY A 77 7.68 14.91 9.91
C GLY A 77 7.46 14.75 11.42
N ASN A 78 6.20 14.61 11.83
CA ASN A 78 5.81 14.44 13.24
C ASN A 78 5.66 12.97 13.67
N LYS A 79 5.84 12.01 12.75
CA LYS A 79 5.67 10.58 13.03
C LYS A 79 7.01 9.85 12.99
N ILE A 80 7.09 8.78 13.77
CA ILE A 80 8.26 7.91 13.88
C ILE A 80 7.93 6.58 13.21
N TYR A 81 8.86 6.12 12.39
CA TYR A 81 8.75 4.94 11.55
C TYR A 81 9.94 4.01 11.75
N VAL A 82 9.75 2.73 11.44
CA VAL A 82 10.79 1.71 11.37
C VAL A 82 10.60 0.89 10.11
N GLU A 83 11.70 0.55 9.43
CA GLU A 83 11.62 -0.32 8.27
C GLU A 83 11.28 -1.75 8.71
N ARG A 84 10.28 -2.38 8.09
CA ARG A 84 9.81 -3.73 8.43
C ARG A 84 10.92 -4.75 8.35
N LYS A 85 11.78 -4.68 7.33
CA LYS A 85 12.91 -5.60 7.17
C LYS A 85 13.85 -5.50 8.37
N VAL A 86 14.25 -4.27 8.71
CA VAL A 86 15.12 -3.99 9.85
C VAL A 86 14.48 -4.42 11.16
N LEU A 87 13.18 -4.17 11.35
CA LEU A 87 12.44 -4.64 12.52
C LEU A 87 12.44 -6.17 12.61
N ASN A 88 12.18 -6.87 11.50
CA ASN A 88 12.19 -8.33 11.48
C ASN A 88 13.58 -8.90 11.81
N ASP A 89 14.64 -8.32 11.25
CA ASP A 89 16.01 -8.74 11.52
C ASP A 89 16.38 -8.47 12.99
N PHE A 90 15.96 -7.31 13.52
CA PHE A 90 16.14 -6.96 14.93
C PHE A 90 15.47 -7.96 15.87
N ILE A 91 14.20 -8.31 15.62
CA ILE A 91 13.45 -9.28 16.46
C ILE A 91 14.09 -10.68 16.36
N ARG A 92 14.56 -11.08 15.18
CA ARG A 92 15.28 -12.36 15.01
C ARG A 92 16.59 -12.39 15.79
N SER A 93 17.30 -11.27 15.89
CA SER A 93 18.53 -11.16 16.70
C SER A 93 18.26 -11.05 18.21
N HIS A 94 17.02 -10.74 18.61
CA HIS A 94 16.60 -10.64 20.01
C HIS A 94 15.37 -11.54 20.29
N PRO A 95 15.48 -12.88 20.08
CA PRO A 95 14.32 -13.78 20.10
C PRO A 95 13.69 -14.02 21.47
N TYR A 96 14.27 -13.46 22.54
CA TYR A 96 13.79 -13.60 23.91
C TYR A 96 13.78 -12.23 24.61
N GLN A 97 12.63 -11.56 24.57
CA GLN A 97 12.20 -10.55 25.53
C GLN A 97 10.73 -10.80 25.87
#